data_AF-A0A2E3P541-F1
#
_entry.id   AF-A0A2E3P541-F1
#
_cell.length_a   1.000
_cell.length_b   1.000
_cell.length_c   1.000
_cell.angle_alpha   90.00
_cell.angle_beta   90.00
_cell.angle_gamma   90.00
#
_symmetry.space_group_name_H-M   'P 1'
#
loop_
_entity.id
_entity.type
_entity.pdbx_description
1 polymer ?
#
loop_
_entity_poly.entity_id
_entity_poly.type
_entity_poly.pdbx_seq_one_letter_code
_entity_poly.pdbx_strand_id
1 'polypeptide(L)'
;MSLQTDLAAAVAQTTADGQLLHQIVHGDDQSVVQTEGGAVKTVAKAMADVDAQLQGSLTTLDEMVASATESEAQAATSAVNAQSHEQSVSNSAVAAATSETNAEISAQSASGSADAAALSAANAQTSETGAASSATASGQAQVAAEQAEVNAVQSAQAAAVSAVAAETASSSATNCQGIAQGRAEAAALSAESATTSETNAANAETNAAQSAGQAAASSFAARSSADEAQTAETNSTFWAGEAESAAIAAEAAAVIVANATGLDLQTLIVSARRGSDYRALGIELF
;
A
#
# COMPACT_ATOMS: atom_id res chain seq x y z
N MET A 1 -23.47 -127.83 -131.66
CA MET A 1 -24.32 -126.73 -131.16
C MET A 1 -24.85 -126.03 -132.39
N SER A 2 -26.17 -125.95 -132.54
CA SER A 2 -26.78 -125.23 -133.67
C SER A 2 -27.11 -123.81 -133.21
N LEU A 3 -27.16 -122.86 -134.15
CA LEU A 3 -27.59 -121.48 -133.90
C LEU A 3 -28.94 -121.39 -133.16
N GLN A 4 -29.83 -122.38 -133.34
CA GLN A 4 -31.10 -122.44 -132.62
C GLN A 4 -30.93 -122.77 -131.14
N THR A 5 -29.99 -123.63 -130.77
CA THR A 5 -29.69 -123.97 -129.38
C THR A 5 -29.04 -122.79 -128.65
N ASP A 6 -28.10 -122.12 -129.29
CA ASP A 6 -27.41 -120.97 -128.70
C ASP A 6 -28.37 -119.77 -128.56
N LEU A 7 -29.27 -119.57 -129.53
CA LEU A 7 -30.32 -118.55 -129.45
C LEU A 7 -31.32 -118.84 -128.32
N ALA A 8 -31.72 -120.10 -128.14
CA ALA A 8 -32.62 -120.50 -127.05
C ALA A 8 -31.98 -120.29 -125.67
N ALA A 9 -30.68 -120.62 -125.52
CA ALA A 9 -29.93 -120.38 -124.29
C ALA A 9 -29.77 -118.87 -124.01
N ALA A 10 -29.48 -118.07 -125.04
CA ALA A 10 -29.38 -116.62 -124.91
C ALA A 10 -30.73 -115.98 -124.52
N VAL A 11 -31.85 -116.40 -125.12
CA VAL A 11 -33.19 -115.91 -124.77
C VAL A 11 -33.58 -116.32 -123.36
N ALA A 12 -33.25 -117.54 -122.94
CA ALA A 12 -33.49 -118.00 -121.57
C ALA A 12 -32.69 -117.17 -120.55
N GLN A 13 -31.42 -116.88 -120.84
CA GLN A 13 -30.59 -116.01 -120.01
C GLN A 13 -31.13 -114.57 -119.98
N THR A 14 -31.45 -113.96 -121.12
CA THR A 14 -32.04 -112.61 -121.16
C THR A 14 -33.38 -112.55 -120.41
N THR A 15 -34.19 -113.61 -120.46
CA THR A 15 -35.44 -113.69 -119.73
C THR A 15 -35.21 -113.80 -118.22
N ALA A 16 -34.23 -114.62 -117.80
CA ALA A 16 -33.84 -114.75 -116.40
C ALA A 16 -33.25 -113.43 -115.85
N ASP A 17 -32.32 -112.82 -116.58
CA ASP A 17 -31.73 -111.53 -116.22
C ASP A 17 -32.79 -110.42 -116.21
N GLY A 18 -33.75 -110.46 -117.15
CA GLY A 18 -34.89 -109.54 -117.19
C GLY A 18 -35.84 -109.70 -116.00
N GLN A 19 -36.03 -110.93 -115.50
CA GLN A 19 -36.79 -111.19 -114.27
C GLN A 19 -36.04 -110.69 -113.03
N LEU A 20 -34.71 -110.89 -112.97
CA LEU A 20 -33.87 -110.33 -111.90
C LEU A 20 -33.91 -108.80 -111.92
N LEU A 21 -33.79 -108.18 -113.10
CA LEU A 21 -33.91 -106.73 -113.26
C LEU A 21 -35.30 -106.22 -112.86
N HIS A 22 -36.37 -106.91 -113.25
CA HIS A 22 -37.73 -106.57 -112.85
C HIS A 22 -37.90 -106.62 -111.34
N GLN A 23 -37.33 -107.63 -110.67
CA GLN A 23 -37.33 -107.72 -109.21
C GLN A 23 -36.50 -106.62 -108.54
N ILE A 24 -35.34 -106.26 -109.11
CA ILE A 24 -34.51 -105.15 -108.61
C ILE A 24 -35.26 -103.82 -108.72
N VAL A 25 -35.96 -103.57 -109.83
CA VAL A 25 -36.65 -102.30 -110.10
C VAL A 25 -38.01 -102.19 -109.41
N HIS A 26 -38.79 -103.28 -109.36
CA HIS A 26 -40.17 -103.29 -108.87
C HIS A 26 -40.40 -104.11 -107.59
N GLY A 27 -39.33 -104.60 -106.96
CA GLY A 27 -39.42 -105.25 -105.65
C GLY A 27 -39.73 -104.27 -104.51
N ASP A 28 -40.07 -104.80 -103.34
CA ASP A 28 -40.42 -104.01 -102.15
C ASP A 28 -39.21 -103.41 -101.42
N ASP A 29 -39.47 -102.66 -100.34
CA ASP A 29 -38.47 -101.92 -99.57
C ASP A 29 -37.67 -102.77 -98.56
N GLN A 30 -38.00 -104.06 -98.41
CA GLN A 30 -37.28 -104.99 -97.54
C GLN A 30 -36.42 -105.99 -98.34
N SER A 31 -36.69 -106.13 -99.64
CA SER A 31 -36.15 -107.19 -100.47
C SER A 31 -34.71 -106.94 -100.95
N VAL A 32 -33.99 -108.05 -101.09
CA VAL A 32 -32.73 -108.15 -101.82
C VAL A 32 -32.87 -109.25 -102.86
N VAL A 33 -32.35 -109.00 -104.06
CA VAL A 33 -32.37 -109.95 -105.17
C VAL A 33 -31.01 -110.62 -105.26
N GLN A 34 -31.01 -111.96 -105.25
CA GLN A 34 -29.79 -112.73 -105.42
C GLN A 34 -29.39 -112.74 -106.89
N THR A 35 -28.27 -112.12 -107.20
CA THR A 35 -27.66 -112.16 -108.53
C THR A 35 -26.43 -113.06 -108.51
N GLU A 36 -25.88 -113.41 -109.67
CA GLU A 36 -24.64 -114.18 -109.78
C GLU A 36 -23.45 -113.47 -109.10
N GLY A 37 -23.49 -112.12 -109.02
CA GLY A 37 -22.49 -111.30 -108.34
C GLY A 37 -22.75 -111.06 -106.85
N GLY A 38 -23.80 -111.67 -106.28
CA GLY A 38 -24.20 -111.50 -104.89
C GLY A 38 -25.55 -110.80 -104.71
N ALA A 39 -25.88 -110.49 -103.45
CA ALA A 39 -27.13 -109.84 -103.08
C ALA A 39 -27.15 -108.37 -103.52
N VAL A 40 -28.13 -107.99 -104.33
CA VAL A 40 -28.35 -106.59 -104.75
C VAL A 40 -29.66 -106.10 -104.14
N LYS A 41 -29.64 -104.89 -103.57
CA LYS A 41 -30.86 -104.27 -103.03
C LYS A 41 -31.82 -103.94 -104.17
N THR A 42 -33.12 -104.05 -103.92
CA THR A 42 -34.11 -103.42 -104.80
C THR A 42 -33.95 -101.89 -104.74
N VAL A 43 -34.47 -101.19 -105.75
CA VAL A 43 -34.47 -99.72 -105.78
C VAL A 43 -35.24 -99.17 -104.58
N ALA A 44 -36.39 -99.77 -104.24
CA ALA A 44 -37.20 -99.39 -103.09
C ALA A 44 -36.43 -99.55 -101.77
N LYS A 45 -35.70 -100.67 -101.59
CA LYS A 45 -34.89 -100.88 -100.39
C LYS A 45 -33.74 -99.88 -100.28
N ALA A 46 -33.07 -99.58 -101.39
CA ALA A 46 -31.99 -98.60 -101.38
C ALA A 46 -32.49 -97.21 -100.98
N MET A 47 -33.67 -96.80 -101.46
CA MET A 47 -34.30 -95.54 -101.06
C MET A 47 -34.72 -95.55 -99.58
N ALA A 48 -35.34 -96.63 -99.10
CA ALA A 48 -35.77 -96.76 -97.70
C ALA A 48 -34.58 -96.71 -96.72
N ASP A 49 -33.47 -97.37 -97.04
CA ASP A 49 -32.25 -97.32 -96.24
C ASP A 49 -31.66 -95.88 -96.22
N VAL A 50 -31.69 -95.17 -97.35
CA VAL A 50 -31.25 -93.75 -97.45
C VAL A 50 -32.15 -92.84 -96.64
N ASP A 51 -33.48 -93.00 -96.71
CA ASP A 51 -34.42 -92.21 -95.92
C ASP A 51 -34.24 -92.43 -94.42
N ALA A 52 -34.01 -93.68 -93.99
CA ALA A 52 -33.70 -93.99 -92.60
C ALA A 52 -32.40 -93.31 -92.15
N GLN A 53 -31.36 -93.30 -92.99
CA GLN A 53 -30.10 -92.62 -92.70
C GLN A 53 -30.27 -91.09 -92.62
N LEU A 54 -31.06 -90.50 -93.53
CA LEU A 54 -31.38 -89.08 -93.51
C LEU A 54 -32.15 -88.70 -92.24
N GLN A 55 -33.15 -89.48 -91.85
CA GLN A 55 -33.90 -89.25 -90.60
C GLN A 55 -33.00 -89.33 -89.36
N GLY A 56 -32.10 -90.31 -89.29
CA GLY A 56 -31.12 -90.40 -88.21
C GLY A 56 -30.16 -89.21 -88.18
N SER A 57 -29.70 -88.77 -89.35
CA SER A 57 -28.82 -87.59 -89.49
C SER A 57 -29.53 -86.29 -89.09
N LEU A 58 -30.81 -86.13 -89.45
CA LEU A 58 -31.63 -84.98 -89.03
C LEU A 58 -31.87 -84.96 -87.52
N THR A 59 -32.15 -86.11 -86.92
CA THR A 59 -32.31 -86.21 -85.45
C THR A 59 -31.02 -85.80 -84.74
N THR A 60 -29.87 -86.29 -85.23
CA THR A 60 -28.55 -85.91 -84.69
C THR A 60 -28.29 -84.41 -84.85
N LEU A 61 -28.69 -83.83 -86.00
CA LEU A 61 -28.57 -82.41 -86.25
C LEU A 61 -29.43 -81.58 -85.29
N ASP A 62 -30.67 -81.99 -85.03
CA ASP A 62 -31.55 -81.32 -84.08
C ASP A 62 -30.97 -81.32 -82.65
N GLU A 63 -30.39 -82.44 -82.22
CA GLU A 63 -29.70 -82.54 -80.92
C GLU A 63 -28.48 -81.62 -80.86
N MET A 64 -27.67 -81.55 -81.92
CA MET A 64 -26.52 -80.64 -81.99
C MET A 64 -26.95 -79.17 -81.95
N VAL A 65 -28.03 -78.81 -82.66
CA VAL A 65 -28.57 -77.44 -82.65
C VAL A 65 -29.08 -77.08 -81.26
N ALA A 66 -29.83 -77.97 -80.61
CA ALA A 66 -30.31 -77.75 -79.24
C ALA A 66 -29.14 -77.55 -78.27
N SER A 67 -28.11 -78.40 -78.34
CA SER A 67 -26.91 -78.27 -77.50
C SER A 67 -26.15 -76.96 -77.77
N ALA A 68 -26.04 -76.53 -79.04
CA ALA A 68 -25.40 -75.27 -79.39
C ALA A 68 -26.16 -74.06 -78.83
N THR A 69 -27.50 -74.07 -78.93
CA THR A 69 -28.36 -73.02 -78.36
C THR A 69 -28.23 -72.95 -76.83
N GLU A 70 -28.19 -74.09 -76.15
CA GLU A 70 -27.95 -74.12 -74.69
C GLU A 70 -26.57 -73.58 -74.33
N SER A 71 -25.53 -73.95 -75.07
CA SER A 71 -24.17 -73.43 -74.86
C SER A 71 -24.10 -71.92 -75.08
N GLU A 72 -24.79 -71.38 -76.09
CA GLU A 72 -24.89 -69.94 -76.33
C GLU A 72 -25.56 -69.22 -75.16
N ALA A 73 -26.68 -69.76 -74.65
CA ALA A 73 -27.39 -69.19 -73.51
C ALA A 73 -26.53 -69.18 -72.23
N GLN A 74 -25.76 -70.25 -71.99
CA GLN A 74 -24.81 -70.32 -70.86
C GLN A 74 -23.67 -69.30 -71.01
N ALA A 75 -23.13 -69.14 -72.22
CA ALA A 75 -22.10 -68.14 -72.50
C ALA A 75 -22.62 -66.71 -72.29
N ALA A 76 -23.84 -66.41 -72.76
CA ALA A 76 -24.49 -65.12 -72.55
C ALA A 76 -24.72 -64.83 -71.06
N THR A 77 -25.19 -65.82 -70.30
CA THR A 77 -25.36 -65.71 -68.84
C THR A 77 -24.02 -65.47 -68.13
N SER A 78 -22.98 -66.18 -68.53
CA SER A 78 -21.63 -66.01 -67.97
C SER A 78 -21.06 -64.62 -68.24
N ALA A 79 -21.28 -64.07 -69.44
CA ALA A 79 -20.87 -62.72 -69.80
C ALA A 79 -21.57 -61.65 -68.92
N VAL A 80 -22.88 -61.79 -68.69
CA VAL A 80 -23.64 -60.90 -67.79
C VAL A 80 -23.12 -60.99 -66.35
N ASN A 81 -22.85 -62.20 -65.87
CA ASN A 81 -22.32 -62.41 -64.52
C ASN A 81 -20.92 -61.79 -64.34
N ALA A 82 -20.06 -61.89 -65.35
CA ALA A 82 -18.74 -61.27 -65.34
C ALA A 82 -18.84 -59.74 -65.29
N GLN A 83 -19.72 -59.14 -66.10
CA GLN A 83 -19.97 -57.70 -66.08
C GLN A 83 -20.50 -57.21 -64.72
N SER A 84 -21.40 -57.98 -64.09
CA SER A 84 -21.90 -57.68 -62.74
C SER A 84 -20.80 -57.76 -61.67
N HIS A 85 -19.88 -58.73 -61.79
CA HIS A 85 -18.73 -58.84 -60.90
C HIS A 85 -17.76 -57.65 -61.07
N GLU A 86 -17.46 -57.25 -62.30
CA GLU A 86 -16.62 -56.07 -62.57
C GLU A 86 -17.21 -54.81 -61.94
N GLN A 87 -18.53 -54.60 -62.07
CA GLN A 87 -19.21 -53.48 -61.43
C GLN A 87 -19.13 -53.55 -59.90
N SER A 88 -19.28 -54.74 -59.31
CA SER A 88 -19.22 -54.94 -57.86
C SER A 88 -17.81 -54.67 -57.31
N VAL A 89 -16.77 -55.07 -58.04
CA VAL A 89 -15.37 -54.77 -57.73
C VAL A 89 -15.11 -53.27 -57.80
N SER A 90 -15.59 -52.60 -58.86
CA SER A 90 -15.47 -51.14 -59.01
C SER A 90 -16.13 -50.39 -57.85
N ASN A 91 -17.36 -50.75 -57.49
CA ASN A 91 -18.06 -50.18 -56.34
C ASN A 91 -17.30 -50.40 -55.03
N SER A 92 -16.73 -51.59 -54.84
CA SER A 92 -15.94 -51.92 -53.64
C SER A 92 -14.65 -51.10 -53.56
N ALA A 93 -13.97 -50.86 -54.69
CA ALA A 93 -12.78 -50.03 -54.74
C ALA A 93 -13.09 -48.56 -54.38
N VAL A 94 -14.20 -48.02 -54.88
CA VAL A 94 -14.66 -46.66 -54.53
C VAL A 94 -15.01 -46.55 -53.04
N ALA A 95 -15.69 -47.57 -52.48
CA ALA A 95 -16.01 -47.62 -51.06
C ALA A 95 -14.74 -47.65 -50.18
N ALA A 96 -13.73 -48.44 -50.57
CA ALA A 96 -12.45 -48.51 -49.89
C ALA A 96 -11.71 -47.15 -49.90
N ALA A 97 -11.60 -46.51 -51.07
CA ALA A 97 -10.97 -45.19 -51.20
C ALA A 97 -11.70 -44.11 -50.37
N THR A 98 -13.03 -44.15 -50.33
CA THR A 98 -13.84 -43.26 -49.49
C THR A 98 -13.58 -43.51 -48.00
N SER A 99 -13.46 -44.78 -47.60
CA SER A 99 -13.14 -45.15 -46.23
C SER A 99 -11.75 -44.68 -45.79
N GLU A 100 -10.75 -44.77 -46.67
CA GLU A 100 -9.40 -44.23 -46.42
C GLU A 100 -9.44 -42.71 -46.20
N THR A 101 -10.16 -41.99 -47.06
CA THR A 101 -10.34 -40.53 -46.95
C THR A 101 -11.02 -40.15 -45.62
N ASN A 102 -12.07 -40.87 -45.24
CA ASN A 102 -12.76 -40.64 -43.96
C ASN A 102 -11.88 -40.93 -42.75
N ALA A 103 -11.01 -41.94 -42.82
CA ALA A 103 -10.04 -42.23 -41.77
C ALA A 103 -9.01 -41.12 -41.61
N GLU A 104 -8.50 -40.57 -42.72
CA GLU A 104 -7.58 -39.42 -42.71
C GLU A 104 -8.23 -38.17 -42.11
N ILE A 105 -9.46 -37.84 -42.52
CA ILE A 105 -10.22 -36.71 -41.96
C ILE A 105 -10.45 -36.89 -40.46
N SER A 106 -10.76 -38.11 -40.02
CA SER A 106 -10.96 -38.43 -38.61
C SER A 106 -9.66 -38.26 -37.80
N ALA A 107 -8.52 -38.69 -38.36
CA ALA A 107 -7.22 -38.51 -37.74
C ALA A 107 -6.83 -37.02 -37.61
N GLN A 108 -7.08 -36.22 -38.65
CA GLN A 108 -6.87 -34.76 -38.62
C GLN A 108 -7.76 -34.09 -37.56
N SER A 109 -9.03 -34.49 -37.47
CA SER A 109 -9.97 -33.97 -36.47
C SER A 109 -9.54 -34.31 -35.04
N ALA A 110 -9.03 -35.52 -34.82
CA ALA A 110 -8.47 -35.95 -33.55
C ALA A 110 -7.22 -35.13 -33.17
N SER A 111 -6.31 -34.89 -34.12
CA SER A 111 -5.14 -34.03 -33.91
C SER A 111 -5.54 -32.60 -33.54
N GLY A 112 -6.45 -31.99 -34.29
CA GLY A 112 -6.93 -30.62 -33.98
C GLY A 112 -7.64 -30.53 -32.63
N SER A 113 -8.34 -31.59 -32.22
CA SER A 113 -8.95 -31.67 -30.88
C SER A 113 -7.90 -31.77 -29.77
N ALA A 114 -6.81 -32.50 -29.99
CA ALA A 114 -5.70 -32.60 -29.05
C ALA A 114 -4.98 -31.25 -28.89
N ASP A 115 -4.74 -30.53 -29.98
CA ASP A 115 -4.14 -29.19 -29.96
C ASP A 115 -5.02 -28.18 -29.21
N ALA A 116 -6.34 -28.22 -29.44
CA ALA A 116 -7.30 -27.38 -28.73
C ALA A 116 -7.33 -27.68 -27.22
N ALA A 117 -7.24 -28.95 -26.83
CA ALA A 117 -7.16 -29.36 -25.43
C ALA A 117 -5.85 -28.87 -24.77
N ALA A 118 -4.72 -28.98 -25.47
CA ALA A 118 -3.43 -28.47 -24.98
C ALA A 118 -3.44 -26.95 -24.79
N LEU A 119 -4.02 -26.20 -25.73
CA LEU A 119 -4.19 -24.75 -25.61
C LEU A 119 -5.10 -24.38 -24.42
N SER A 120 -6.19 -25.12 -24.22
CA SER A 120 -7.10 -24.91 -23.08
C SER A 120 -6.38 -25.11 -21.74
N ALA A 121 -5.54 -26.15 -21.63
CA ALA A 121 -4.74 -26.39 -20.44
C ALA A 121 -3.73 -25.26 -20.17
N ALA A 122 -3.05 -24.75 -21.20
CA ALA A 122 -2.13 -23.63 -21.07
C ALA A 122 -2.83 -22.33 -20.61
N ASN A 123 -4.02 -22.06 -21.13
CA ASN A 123 -4.84 -20.91 -20.70
C ASN A 123 -5.30 -21.05 -19.24
N ALA A 124 -5.65 -22.25 -18.80
CA ALA A 124 -5.99 -22.52 -17.40
C ALA A 124 -4.80 -22.24 -16.47
N GLN A 125 -3.60 -22.71 -16.83
CA GLN A 125 -2.39 -22.48 -16.04
C GLN A 125 -1.99 -20.99 -15.98
N THR A 126 -2.19 -20.26 -17.08
CA THR A 126 -2.00 -18.79 -17.11
C THR A 126 -2.98 -18.09 -16.17
N SER A 127 -4.24 -18.53 -16.16
CA SER A 127 -5.28 -17.98 -15.28
C SER A 127 -4.99 -18.26 -13.81
N GLU A 128 -4.51 -19.46 -13.47
CA GLU A 128 -4.07 -19.83 -12.13
C GLU A 128 -2.92 -18.94 -11.65
N THR A 129 -1.92 -18.71 -12.50
CA THR A 129 -0.78 -17.82 -12.21
C THR A 129 -1.24 -16.37 -11.97
N GLY A 130 -2.19 -15.89 -12.78
CA GLY A 130 -2.80 -14.58 -12.61
C GLY A 130 -3.52 -14.45 -11.26
N ALA A 131 -4.33 -15.45 -10.90
CA ALA A 131 -5.04 -15.49 -9.63
C ALA A 131 -4.08 -15.49 -8.42
N ALA A 132 -3.00 -16.28 -8.47
CA ALA A 132 -1.98 -16.32 -7.42
C ALA A 132 -1.26 -14.98 -7.26
N SER A 133 -0.97 -14.30 -8.38
CA SER A 133 -0.35 -12.96 -8.37
C SER A 133 -1.29 -11.92 -7.76
N SER A 134 -2.58 -11.95 -8.11
CA SER A 134 -3.59 -11.07 -7.51
C SER A 134 -3.77 -11.32 -6.00
N ALA A 135 -3.75 -12.58 -5.55
CA ALA A 135 -3.81 -12.91 -4.12
C ALA A 135 -2.60 -12.33 -3.36
N THR A 136 -1.40 -12.45 -3.94
CA THR A 136 -0.17 -11.86 -3.37
C THR A 136 -0.28 -10.34 -3.26
N ALA A 137 -0.74 -9.67 -4.33
CA ALA A 137 -0.94 -8.22 -4.34
C ALA A 137 -1.97 -7.77 -3.29
N SER A 138 -3.06 -8.54 -3.12
CA SER A 138 -4.06 -8.29 -2.08
C SER A 138 -3.47 -8.40 -0.67
N GLY A 139 -2.63 -9.41 -0.42
CA GLY A 139 -1.94 -9.56 0.86
C GLY A 139 -1.00 -8.40 1.17
N GLN A 140 -0.25 -7.91 0.16
CA GLN A 140 0.61 -6.73 0.30
C GLN A 140 -0.21 -5.46 0.58
N ALA A 141 -1.36 -5.30 -0.08
CA ALA A 141 -2.25 -4.17 0.17
C ALA A 141 -2.81 -4.17 1.60
N GLN A 142 -3.13 -5.34 2.15
CA GLN A 142 -3.56 -5.47 3.54
C GLN A 142 -2.45 -5.03 4.52
N VAL A 143 -1.22 -5.53 4.33
CA VAL A 143 -0.07 -5.13 5.17
C VAL A 143 0.19 -3.63 5.09
N ALA A 144 0.07 -3.03 3.90
CA ALA A 144 0.21 -1.59 3.73
C ALA A 144 -0.88 -0.80 4.48
N ALA A 145 -2.13 -1.31 4.49
CA ALA A 145 -3.23 -0.71 5.25
C ALA A 145 -2.98 -0.81 6.77
N GLU A 146 -2.59 -1.98 7.27
CA GLU A 146 -2.23 -2.18 8.69
C GLU A 146 -1.09 -1.23 9.12
N GLN A 147 -0.07 -1.06 8.27
CA GLN A 147 1.02 -0.12 8.54
C GLN A 147 0.55 1.34 8.54
N ALA A 148 -0.40 1.70 7.68
CA ALA A 148 -0.98 3.04 7.67
C ALA A 148 -1.76 3.35 8.96
N GLU A 149 -2.48 2.37 9.51
CA GLU A 149 -3.15 2.50 10.82
C GLU A 149 -2.14 2.72 11.95
N VAL A 150 -1.05 1.95 11.97
CA VAL A 150 0.04 2.14 12.95
C VAL A 150 0.65 3.54 12.84
N ASN A 151 0.92 4.01 11.62
CA ASN A 151 1.48 5.36 11.41
C ASN A 151 0.52 6.46 11.87
N ALA A 152 -0.80 6.28 11.67
CA ALA A 152 -1.81 7.22 12.15
C ALA A 152 -1.84 7.28 13.68
N VAL A 153 -1.79 6.13 14.35
CA VAL A 153 -1.71 6.04 15.82
C VAL A 153 -0.45 6.71 16.36
N GLN A 154 0.71 6.45 15.76
CA GLN A 154 1.96 7.10 16.15
C GLN A 154 1.91 8.62 15.97
N SER A 155 1.32 9.08 14.86
CA SER A 155 1.13 10.52 14.60
C SER A 155 0.24 11.18 15.65
N ALA A 156 -0.84 10.50 16.06
CA ALA A 156 -1.71 10.98 17.14
C ALA A 156 -0.99 11.06 18.49
N GLN A 157 -0.14 10.08 18.81
CA GLN A 157 0.68 10.10 20.03
C GLN A 157 1.70 11.24 20.01
N ALA A 158 2.38 11.46 18.88
CA ALA A 158 3.33 12.56 18.71
C ALA A 158 2.65 13.93 18.88
N ALA A 159 1.43 14.09 18.36
CA ALA A 159 0.62 15.28 18.57
C ALA A 159 0.25 15.48 20.05
N ALA A 160 -0.14 14.42 20.76
CA ALA A 160 -0.45 14.48 22.19
C ALA A 160 0.77 14.88 23.03
N VAL A 161 1.94 14.30 22.76
CA VAL A 161 3.21 14.67 23.42
C VAL A 161 3.55 16.15 23.17
N SER A 162 3.34 16.63 21.94
CA SER A 162 3.56 18.04 21.59
C SER A 162 2.62 18.98 22.34
N ALA A 163 1.35 18.59 22.53
CA ALA A 163 0.39 19.36 23.32
C ALA A 163 0.82 19.49 24.79
N VAL A 164 1.23 18.39 25.43
CA VAL A 164 1.74 18.40 26.81
C VAL A 164 3.00 19.27 26.94
N ALA A 165 3.90 19.20 25.96
CA ALA A 165 5.09 20.06 25.93
C ALA A 165 4.71 21.55 25.85
N ALA A 166 3.71 21.91 25.04
CA ALA A 166 3.21 23.28 24.93
C ALA A 166 2.56 23.77 26.25
N GLU A 167 1.75 22.92 26.91
CA GLU A 167 1.17 23.22 28.23
C GLU A 167 2.25 23.45 29.31
N THR A 168 3.29 22.63 29.29
CA THR A 168 4.45 22.76 30.20
C THR A 168 5.21 24.06 29.95
N ALA A 169 5.43 24.42 28.68
CA ALA A 169 6.08 25.67 28.30
C ALA A 169 5.24 26.89 28.74
N SER A 170 3.92 26.83 28.56
CA SER A 170 2.99 27.88 29.01
C SER A 170 3.07 28.08 30.54
N SER A 171 3.02 26.99 31.31
CA SER A 171 3.14 27.03 32.78
C SER A 171 4.47 27.63 33.22
N SER A 172 5.56 27.27 32.54
CA SER A 172 6.90 27.83 32.79
C SER A 172 6.95 29.34 32.52
N ALA A 173 6.32 29.79 31.43
CA ALA A 173 6.22 31.22 31.11
C ALA A 173 5.43 31.99 32.18
N THR A 174 4.31 31.44 32.66
CA THR A 174 3.52 32.03 33.76
C THR A 174 4.35 32.14 35.05
N ASN A 175 5.13 31.10 35.40
CA ASN A 175 6.00 31.13 36.56
C ASN A 175 7.09 32.22 36.43
N CYS A 176 7.75 32.29 35.27
CA CYS A 176 8.74 33.34 34.98
C CYS A 176 8.13 34.75 35.08
N GLN A 177 6.88 34.94 34.62
CA GLN A 177 6.15 36.19 34.79
C GLN A 177 5.94 36.54 36.26
N GLY A 178 5.50 35.59 37.08
CA GLY A 178 5.33 35.77 38.53
C GLY A 178 6.65 36.13 39.24
N ILE A 179 7.74 35.45 38.90
CA ILE A 179 9.09 35.78 39.42
C ILE A 179 9.49 37.20 39.01
N ALA A 180 9.24 37.59 37.76
CA ALA A 180 9.57 38.94 37.27
C ALA A 180 8.76 40.03 38.00
N GLN A 181 7.46 39.79 38.24
CA GLN A 181 6.59 40.68 39.03
C GLN A 181 7.11 40.82 40.47
N GLY A 182 7.38 39.71 41.14
CA GLY A 182 7.91 39.74 42.52
C GLY A 182 9.26 40.46 42.62
N ARG A 183 10.13 40.35 41.60
CA ARG A 183 11.38 41.13 41.53
C ARG A 183 11.13 42.61 41.33
N ALA A 184 10.14 43.00 40.51
CA ALA A 184 9.78 44.40 40.31
C ALA A 184 9.22 45.02 41.60
N GLU A 185 8.36 44.31 42.32
CA GLU A 185 7.84 44.72 43.64
C GLU A 185 8.95 44.88 44.67
N ALA A 186 9.88 43.92 44.75
CA ALA A 186 11.04 44.01 45.64
C ALA A 186 11.94 45.21 45.30
N ALA A 187 12.14 45.51 44.02
CA ALA A 187 12.89 46.69 43.57
C ALA A 187 12.16 48.00 43.96
N ALA A 188 10.84 48.06 43.83
CA ALA A 188 10.04 49.21 44.25
C ALA A 188 10.12 49.46 45.75
N LEU A 189 9.98 48.42 46.57
CA LEU A 189 10.16 48.49 48.03
C LEU A 189 11.57 48.94 48.42
N SER A 190 12.59 48.46 47.70
CA SER A 190 13.97 48.89 47.91
C SER A 190 14.17 50.38 47.57
N ALA A 191 13.51 50.89 46.52
CA ALA A 191 13.56 52.30 46.16
C ALA A 191 12.86 53.19 47.22
N GLU A 192 11.69 52.78 47.70
CA GLU A 192 10.98 53.47 48.78
C GLU A 192 11.79 53.49 50.09
N SER A 193 12.45 52.37 50.41
CA SER A 193 13.37 52.27 51.54
C SER A 193 14.56 53.23 51.39
N ALA A 194 15.11 53.37 50.19
CA ALA A 194 16.18 54.33 49.89
C ALA A 194 15.71 55.78 50.08
N THR A 195 14.54 56.16 49.54
CA THR A 195 13.94 57.50 49.75
C THR A 195 13.67 57.80 51.22
N THR A 196 13.21 56.79 51.98
CA THR A 196 13.03 56.91 53.43
C THR A 196 14.36 57.15 54.13
N SER A 197 15.41 56.41 53.73
CA SER A 197 16.76 56.58 54.26
C SER A 197 17.33 57.98 53.95
N GLU A 198 17.13 58.50 52.74
CA GLU A 198 17.53 59.86 52.35
C GLU A 198 16.82 60.91 53.20
N THR A 199 15.52 60.73 53.44
CA THR A 199 14.73 61.62 54.32
C THR A 199 15.25 61.60 55.75
N ASN A 200 15.56 60.42 56.29
CA ASN A 200 16.15 60.27 57.62
C ASN A 200 17.53 60.94 57.72
N ALA A 201 18.37 60.81 56.68
CA ALA A 201 19.65 61.49 56.62
C ALA A 201 19.50 63.02 56.62
N ALA A 202 18.60 63.57 55.81
CA ALA A 202 18.31 65.01 55.80
C ALA A 202 17.76 65.53 57.15
N ASN A 203 16.91 64.74 57.81
CA ASN A 203 16.43 65.04 59.16
C ASN A 203 17.58 65.01 60.19
N ALA A 204 18.50 64.06 60.09
CA ALA A 204 19.68 63.99 60.95
C ALA A 204 20.61 65.19 60.73
N GLU A 205 20.83 65.62 59.49
CA GLU A 205 21.56 66.86 59.17
C GLU A 205 20.89 68.09 59.80
N THR A 206 19.57 68.19 59.70
CA THR A 206 18.77 69.27 60.31
C THR A 206 18.91 69.28 61.84
N ASN A 207 18.80 68.11 62.48
CA ASN A 207 18.96 67.96 63.92
C ASN A 207 20.38 68.29 64.38
N ALA A 208 21.41 67.90 63.60
CA ALA A 208 22.80 68.25 63.87
C ALA A 208 23.03 69.76 63.77
N ALA A 209 22.46 70.41 62.74
CA ALA A 209 22.53 71.87 62.59
C ALA A 209 21.83 72.61 63.75
N GLN A 210 20.65 72.15 64.18
CA GLN A 210 19.96 72.69 65.35
C GLN A 210 20.78 72.52 66.62
N SER A 211 21.38 71.34 66.84
CA SER A 211 22.24 71.07 68.00
C SER A 211 23.49 71.96 68.00
N ALA A 212 24.11 72.16 66.84
CA ALA A 212 25.23 73.11 66.67
C ALA A 212 24.80 74.56 66.98
N GLY A 213 23.60 74.96 66.53
CA GLY A 213 23.01 76.27 66.86
C GLY A 213 22.76 76.45 68.37
N GLN A 214 22.23 75.43 69.04
CA GLN A 214 22.03 75.43 70.50
C GLN A 214 23.36 75.50 71.26
N ALA A 215 24.40 74.79 70.79
CA ALA A 215 25.75 74.85 71.36
C ALA A 215 26.36 76.25 71.18
N ALA A 216 26.20 76.88 70.01
CA ALA A 216 26.66 78.25 69.76
C ALA A 216 25.91 79.27 70.65
N ALA A 217 24.59 79.14 70.80
CA ALA A 217 23.80 79.97 71.70
C ALA A 217 24.24 79.80 73.17
N SER A 218 24.50 78.57 73.61
CA SER A 218 25.05 78.27 74.93
C SER A 218 26.44 78.88 75.13
N SER A 219 27.31 78.83 74.11
CA SER A 219 28.62 79.49 74.15
C SER A 219 28.50 81.01 74.23
N PHE A 220 27.53 81.62 73.52
CA PHE A 220 27.29 83.06 73.60
C PHE A 220 26.76 83.46 74.97
N ALA A 221 25.80 82.71 75.53
CA ALA A 221 25.31 82.92 76.89
C ALA A 221 26.42 82.79 77.94
N ALA A 222 27.30 81.78 77.80
CA ALA A 222 28.46 81.62 78.66
C ALA A 222 29.44 82.80 78.57
N ARG A 223 29.70 83.31 77.34
CA ARG A 223 30.49 84.53 77.14
C ARG A 223 29.85 85.75 77.78
N SER A 224 28.56 85.99 77.54
CA SER A 224 27.82 87.10 78.14
C SER A 224 27.85 87.05 79.66
N SER A 225 27.70 85.86 80.25
CA SER A 225 27.78 85.65 81.69
C SER A 225 29.21 85.86 82.23
N ALA A 226 30.24 85.52 81.44
CA ALA A 226 31.63 85.83 81.77
C ALA A 226 31.91 87.35 81.72
N ASP A 227 31.36 88.06 80.73
CA ASP A 227 31.46 89.52 80.61
C ASP A 227 30.71 90.21 81.77
N GLU A 228 29.54 89.70 82.17
CA GLU A 228 28.81 90.15 83.36
C GLU A 228 29.62 89.92 84.65
N ALA A 229 30.28 88.76 84.78
CA ALA A 229 31.16 88.47 85.91
C ALA A 229 32.38 89.41 85.94
N GLN A 230 32.99 89.69 84.78
CA GLN A 230 34.11 90.63 84.66
C GLN A 230 33.66 92.08 84.97
N THR A 231 32.45 92.46 84.55
CA THR A 231 31.85 93.75 84.89
C THR A 231 31.58 93.83 86.39
N ALA A 232 31.09 92.76 87.02
CA ALA A 232 30.91 92.69 88.47
C ALA A 232 32.24 92.78 89.22
N GLU A 233 33.30 92.16 88.71
CA GLU A 233 34.67 92.25 89.26
C GLU A 233 35.23 93.68 89.14
N THR A 234 34.97 94.35 88.02
CA THR A 234 35.33 95.76 87.79
C THR A 234 34.55 96.71 88.70
N ASN A 235 33.25 96.48 88.89
CA ASN A 235 32.44 97.24 89.83
C ASN A 235 32.89 96.99 91.28
N SER A 236 33.18 95.75 91.64
CA SER A 236 33.72 95.38 92.96
C SER A 236 35.03 96.12 93.24
N THR A 237 35.96 96.17 92.29
CA THR A 237 37.23 96.89 92.44
C THR A 237 37.04 98.41 92.49
N PHE A 238 36.10 98.96 91.72
CA PHE A 238 35.71 100.37 91.80
C PHE A 238 35.16 100.74 93.18
N TRP A 239 34.16 100.00 93.68
CA TRP A 239 33.57 100.23 95.01
C TRP A 239 34.55 99.97 96.15
N ALA A 240 35.48 99.02 96.00
CA ALA A 240 36.56 98.80 96.96
C ALA A 240 37.53 100.00 97.03
N GLY A 241 37.91 100.58 95.90
CA GLY A 241 38.74 101.79 95.87
C GLY A 241 38.04 103.02 96.44
N GLU A 242 36.71 103.13 96.27
CA GLU A 242 35.91 104.21 96.85
C GLU A 242 35.76 104.05 98.38
N ALA A 243 35.63 102.81 98.85
CA ALA A 243 35.65 102.50 100.29
C ALA A 243 37.02 102.82 100.93
N GLU A 244 38.13 102.56 100.23
CA GLU A 244 39.48 102.86 100.71
C GLU A 244 39.74 104.38 100.74
N SER A 245 39.24 105.12 99.75
CA SER A 245 39.27 106.59 99.75
C SER A 245 38.42 107.20 100.87
N ALA A 246 37.26 106.62 101.17
CA ALA A 246 36.41 107.03 102.30
C ALA A 246 37.08 106.73 103.66
N ALA A 247 37.80 105.61 103.78
CA ALA A 247 38.56 105.28 104.99
C ALA A 247 39.71 106.28 105.24
N ILE A 248 40.46 106.64 104.20
CA ILE A 248 41.55 107.64 104.30
C ILE A 248 40.97 109.04 104.62
N ALA A 249 39.82 109.41 104.06
CA ALA A 249 39.15 110.67 104.40
C ALA A 249 38.66 110.69 105.86
N ALA A 250 38.15 109.57 106.37
CA ALA A 250 37.73 109.43 107.77
C ALA A 250 38.93 109.50 108.73
N GLU A 251 40.06 108.90 108.37
CA GLU A 251 41.29 108.92 109.17
C GLU A 251 41.93 110.32 109.20
N ALA A 252 41.93 111.04 108.06
CA ALA A 252 42.38 112.43 107.99
C ALA A 252 41.48 113.38 108.79
N ALA A 253 40.15 113.19 108.76
CA ALA A 253 39.21 113.99 109.56
C ALA A 253 39.41 113.76 111.08
N ALA A 254 39.67 112.52 111.49
CA ALA A 254 39.92 112.18 112.89
C ALA A 254 41.22 112.82 113.42
N VAL A 255 42.28 112.86 112.60
CA VAL A 255 43.57 113.47 112.97
C VAL A 255 43.47 115.00 113.10
N ILE A 256 42.67 115.66 112.27
CA ILE A 256 42.45 117.12 112.36
C ILE A 256 41.68 117.49 113.65
N VAL A 257 40.65 116.72 114.02
CA VAL A 257 39.85 116.98 115.23
C VAL A 257 40.67 116.71 116.52
N ALA A 258 41.51 115.68 116.52
CA ALA A 258 42.38 115.35 117.67
C ALA A 258 43.41 116.46 117.95
N ASN A 259 44.05 117.02 116.91
CA ASN A 259 45.03 118.09 117.07
C ASN A 259 44.42 119.45 117.46
N ALA A 260 43.15 119.70 117.14
CA ALA A 260 42.48 120.94 117.52
C ALA A 260 42.00 120.98 118.98
N THR A 261 41.90 119.84 119.67
CA THR A 261 41.20 119.74 120.97
C THR A 261 42.05 119.28 122.15
N GLY A 262 43.29 118.82 121.94
CA GLY A 262 44.21 118.47 123.03
C GLY A 262 43.79 117.24 123.85
N LEU A 263 42.95 116.36 123.28
CA LEU A 263 42.46 115.12 123.89
C LEU A 263 43.09 113.89 123.22
N ASP A 264 43.53 112.93 124.02
CA ASP A 264 44.18 111.68 123.57
C ASP A 264 43.27 110.81 122.68
N LEU A 265 43.85 110.24 121.63
CA LEU A 265 43.23 109.51 120.52
C LEU A 265 42.35 108.33 120.99
N GLN A 266 42.73 107.65 122.08
CA GLN A 266 41.93 106.58 122.65
C GLN A 266 40.61 107.07 123.25
N THR A 267 40.55 108.30 123.76
CA THR A 267 39.33 108.88 124.34
C THR A 267 38.33 109.29 123.25
N LEU A 268 38.83 109.74 122.09
CA LEU A 268 38.01 110.10 120.92
C LEU A 268 37.40 108.84 120.26
N ILE A 269 38.20 107.78 120.10
CA ILE A 269 37.75 106.49 119.52
C ILE A 269 36.68 105.82 120.40
N VAL A 270 36.75 105.95 121.74
CA VAL A 270 35.71 105.40 122.65
C VAL A 270 34.40 106.19 122.57
N SER A 271 34.44 107.50 122.29
CA SER A 271 33.22 108.30 122.03
C SER A 271 32.59 108.03 120.66
N ALA A 272 33.38 107.72 119.63
CA ALA A 272 32.89 107.33 118.30
C ALA A 272 32.33 105.89 118.28
N ARG A 273 32.89 104.96 119.06
CA ARG A 273 32.34 103.59 119.19
C ARG A 273 30.97 103.54 119.88
N ARG A 274 30.73 104.40 120.88
CA ARG A 274 29.40 104.51 121.52
C ARG A 274 28.32 105.14 120.63
N GLY A 275 28.68 105.86 119.57
CA GLY A 275 27.76 106.34 118.54
C GLY A 275 27.42 105.30 117.46
N SER A 276 28.27 104.27 117.28
CA SER A 276 28.09 103.22 116.26
C SER A 276 27.25 102.04 116.76
N ASP A 277 27.21 101.79 118.06
CA ASP A 277 26.47 100.66 118.65
C ASP A 277 24.93 100.85 118.64
N TYR A 278 24.40 102.01 118.25
CA TYR A 278 22.95 102.24 118.05
C TYR A 278 22.46 102.05 116.60
N ARG A 279 23.33 101.74 115.62
CA ARG A 279 22.91 101.39 114.24
C ARG A 279 22.95 99.90 113.94
N ALA A 280 23.75 99.12 114.68
CA ALA A 280 23.90 97.69 114.43
C ALA A 280 22.89 96.82 115.22
N LEU A 281 22.03 97.43 116.05
CA LEU A 281 21.01 96.76 116.87
C LEU A 281 19.66 97.53 116.86
N GLY A 282 18.88 97.49 115.78
CA GLY A 282 17.49 98.01 115.74
C GLY A 282 17.35 99.55 115.81
N ILE A 283 16.40 100.26 115.18
CA ILE A 283 15.06 100.00 114.64
C ILE A 283 14.75 101.15 113.64
N GLU A 284 13.97 100.86 112.58
CA GLU A 284 13.12 101.79 111.78
C GLU A 284 13.73 102.72 110.68
N LEU A 285 13.09 102.99 109.53
CA LEU A 285 11.67 102.93 109.11
C LEU A 285 11.53 102.76 107.57
N PHE A 286 10.52 101.97 107.15
CA PHE A 286 9.92 101.76 105.80
C PHE A 286 10.70 101.02 104.70
#